data_AF-C5E2U8-F1
#
_entry.id   AF-C5E2U8-F1
#
_cell.length_a   1.000
_cell.length_b   1.000
_cell.length_c   1.000
_cell.angle_alpha   90.00
_cell.angle_beta   90.00
_cell.angle_gamma   90.00
#
_symmetry.space_group_name_H-M   'P 1'
#
loop_
_entity.id
_entity.type
_entity.pdbx_description
1 polymer ?
#
loop_
_entity_poly.entity_id
_entity_poly.type
_entity_poly.pdbx_seq_one_letter_code
_entity_poly.pdbx_strand_id
1 'polypeptide(L)'
;MVLHFSNLARHKTFVLHWYRYTLRNVARQTFSWHLKARVKDITRTTIVKHKSDKSSWSIYILLRDLKALNGFLRNKKTAAAWRLLTLYSKKPLRSGASSPSVALEHSPPLQDPETVRNSHIIHSYIVERQQKNLLPLEIPAEYKTLLLLPLALHDHALKRLHLIESKLVRGPPKVSVNYTSAGKARIWFLRTAVNKNQRQSKALGQIIRREKRKNQKNIDYWEKCRVNGIWAWHEAAWEHLMETNTMLTESPAKYFDNERSRKRAASDGTSVKAVAEWLDPVFSSLDMLQAQSAEQAAYFEQYKHNTVLQGLQQFFARKSDKMYQNRKKRFESLLENDLPFVTPYFSQQNLATVMKSHKF
;
A
#
# COMPACT_ATOMS: atom_id res chain seq x y z
N MET A 1 -40.67 6.31 -24.68
CA MET A 1 -39.57 7.09 -24.06
C MET A 1 -38.24 6.46 -24.43
N VAL A 2 -37.32 7.22 -25.04
CA VAL A 2 -35.98 6.71 -25.41
C VAL A 2 -35.21 6.42 -24.12
N LEU A 3 -34.90 5.14 -23.85
CA LEU A 3 -34.13 4.73 -22.67
C LEU A 3 -32.69 5.26 -22.77
N HIS A 4 -32.20 5.83 -21.67
CA HIS A 4 -30.84 6.35 -21.57
C HIS A 4 -29.81 5.24 -21.91
N PHE A 5 -28.79 5.53 -22.70
CA PHE A 5 -27.79 4.54 -23.14
C PHE A 5 -27.04 3.86 -21.98
N SER A 6 -26.95 4.52 -20.81
CA SER A 6 -26.42 3.93 -19.58
C SER A 6 -27.33 2.86 -18.96
N ASN A 7 -28.63 2.89 -19.26
CA ASN A 7 -29.64 2.01 -18.68
C ASN A 7 -29.86 0.76 -19.55
N LEU A 8 -29.26 0.73 -20.75
CA LEU A 8 -29.23 -0.47 -21.59
C LEU A 8 -28.16 -1.43 -21.06
N ALA A 9 -28.59 -2.48 -20.36
CA ALA A 9 -27.69 -3.47 -19.75
C ALA A 9 -26.71 -4.09 -20.76
N ARG A 10 -27.15 -4.41 -21.98
CA ARG A 10 -26.29 -4.96 -23.04
C ARG A 10 -25.17 -4.00 -23.44
N HIS A 11 -25.47 -2.72 -23.57
CA HIS A 11 -24.49 -1.68 -23.91
C HIS A 11 -23.46 -1.51 -22.78
N LYS A 12 -23.92 -1.46 -21.52
CA LYS A 12 -23.02 -1.41 -20.35
C LYS A 12 -22.05 -2.59 -20.32
N THR A 13 -22.55 -3.80 -20.55
CA THR A 13 -21.70 -5.01 -20.62
C THR A 13 -20.71 -4.93 -21.77
N PHE A 14 -21.11 -4.43 -22.93
CA PHE A 14 -20.24 -4.28 -24.10
C PHE A 14 -19.10 -3.29 -23.86
N VAL A 15 -19.38 -2.10 -23.30
CA VAL A 15 -18.36 -1.09 -22.96
C VAL A 15 -17.37 -1.66 -21.93
N LEU A 16 -17.87 -2.34 -20.90
CA LEU A 16 -17.03 -2.96 -19.87
C LEU A 16 -16.16 -4.08 -20.44
N HIS A 17 -16.68 -4.87 -21.38
CA HIS A 17 -15.93 -5.91 -22.06
C HIS A 17 -14.74 -5.32 -22.83
N TRP A 18 -15.00 -4.29 -23.63
CA TRP A 18 -13.96 -3.58 -24.38
C TRP A 18 -12.92 -2.93 -23.49
N TYR A 19 -13.32 -2.30 -22.38
CA TYR A 19 -12.38 -1.77 -21.40
C TYR A 19 -11.46 -2.85 -20.82
N ARG A 20 -12.04 -3.95 -20.34
CA ARG A 20 -11.30 -5.09 -19.79
C ARG A 20 -10.37 -5.72 -20.83
N TYR A 21 -10.84 -5.85 -22.07
CA TYR A 21 -10.04 -6.33 -23.20
C TYR A 21 -8.81 -5.44 -23.43
N THR A 22 -9.01 -4.13 -23.39
CA THR A 22 -7.93 -3.14 -23.58
C THR A 22 -6.88 -3.23 -22.48
N LEU A 23 -7.30 -3.34 -21.21
CA LEU A 23 -6.36 -3.50 -20.08
C LEU A 23 -5.53 -4.79 -20.18
N ARG A 24 -6.17 -5.90 -20.58
CA ARG A 24 -5.47 -7.19 -20.79
C ARG A 24 -4.50 -7.11 -21.96
N ASN A 25 -4.91 -6.51 -23.07
CA ASN A 25 -4.06 -6.35 -24.25
C ASN A 25 -2.84 -5.49 -23.98
N VAL A 26 -3.01 -4.36 -23.28
CA VAL A 26 -1.88 -3.49 -22.90
C VAL A 26 -0.86 -4.26 -22.07
N ALA A 27 -1.32 -5.05 -21.10
CA ALA A 27 -0.41 -5.84 -20.26
C ALA A 27 0.39 -6.87 -21.08
N ARG A 28 -0.24 -7.52 -22.07
CA ARG A 28 0.35 -8.58 -22.89
C ARG A 28 1.19 -8.09 -24.08
N GLN A 29 0.73 -7.07 -24.78
CA GLN A 29 1.25 -6.68 -26.10
C GLN A 29 2.21 -5.48 -26.09
N THR A 30 2.34 -4.81 -24.94
CA THR A 30 3.30 -3.69 -24.81
C THR A 30 4.39 -4.02 -23.80
N PHE A 31 5.63 -3.62 -24.09
CA PHE A 31 6.75 -3.74 -23.15
C PHE A 31 7.04 -2.42 -22.42
N SER A 32 6.79 -1.28 -23.07
CA SER A 32 7.02 0.05 -22.49
C SER A 32 6.09 0.33 -21.30
N TRP A 33 6.68 0.58 -20.13
CA TRP A 33 5.94 0.95 -18.93
C TRP A 33 5.17 2.26 -19.09
N HIS A 34 5.77 3.26 -19.74
CA HIS A 34 5.13 4.55 -19.99
C HIS A 34 3.88 4.41 -20.86
N LEU A 35 3.95 3.57 -21.91
CA LEU A 35 2.80 3.24 -22.75
C LEU A 35 1.70 2.56 -21.94
N LYS A 36 2.05 1.60 -21.07
CA LYS A 36 1.09 0.93 -20.18
C LYS A 36 0.37 1.91 -19.26
N ALA A 37 1.14 2.76 -18.57
CA ALA A 37 0.59 3.72 -17.62
C ALA A 37 -0.36 4.70 -18.31
N ARG A 38 0.07 5.31 -19.42
CA ARG A 38 -0.75 6.30 -20.13
C ARG A 38 -2.02 5.71 -20.73
N VAL A 39 -1.97 4.49 -21.29
CA VAL A 39 -3.20 3.84 -21.78
C VAL A 39 -4.18 3.63 -20.62
N LYS A 40 -3.70 3.14 -19.47
CA LYS A 40 -4.55 2.92 -18.28
C LYS A 40 -5.16 4.22 -17.78
N ASP A 41 -4.37 5.28 -17.67
CA ASP A 41 -4.83 6.56 -17.14
C ASP A 41 -5.85 7.23 -18.08
N ILE A 42 -5.57 7.24 -19.39
CA ILE A 42 -6.49 7.85 -20.36
C ILE A 42 -7.77 7.04 -20.48
N THR A 43 -7.71 5.71 -20.59
CA THR A 43 -8.92 4.87 -20.69
C THR A 43 -9.76 4.94 -19.42
N ARG A 44 -9.13 5.05 -18.24
CA ARG A 44 -9.85 5.24 -16.97
C ARG A 44 -10.52 6.62 -16.92
N THR A 45 -9.80 7.68 -17.26
CA THR A 45 -10.34 9.05 -17.20
C THR A 45 -11.47 9.25 -18.22
N THR A 46 -11.35 8.72 -19.45
CA THR A 46 -12.41 8.83 -20.46
C THR A 46 -13.68 8.07 -20.06
N ILE A 47 -13.57 6.87 -19.49
CA ILE A 47 -14.76 6.13 -19.01
C ILE A 47 -15.47 6.86 -17.89
N VAL A 48 -14.72 7.44 -16.93
CA VAL A 48 -15.32 8.20 -15.83
C VAL A 48 -16.01 9.46 -16.36
N LYS A 49 -15.36 10.17 -17.29
CA LYS A 49 -15.89 11.40 -17.89
C LYS A 49 -17.19 11.16 -18.64
N HIS A 50 -17.29 10.07 -19.40
CA HIS A 50 -18.41 9.80 -20.31
C HIS A 50 -19.45 8.81 -19.72
N LYS A 51 -19.39 8.53 -18.41
CA LYS A 51 -20.30 7.56 -17.74
C LYS A 51 -21.77 7.96 -17.84
N SER A 52 -22.05 9.27 -17.83
CA SER A 52 -23.40 9.86 -17.85
C SER A 52 -23.75 10.54 -19.17
N ASP A 53 -22.98 10.29 -20.23
CA ASP A 53 -23.23 10.94 -21.51
C ASP A 53 -24.53 10.47 -22.14
N LYS A 54 -25.34 11.44 -22.56
CA LYS A 54 -26.67 11.22 -23.17
C LYS A 54 -26.57 10.87 -24.65
N SER A 55 -25.48 11.25 -25.33
CA SER A 55 -25.35 11.08 -26.78
C SER A 55 -24.77 9.71 -27.15
N SER A 56 -25.55 8.91 -27.89
CA SER A 56 -25.12 7.60 -28.41
C SER A 56 -23.93 7.73 -29.36
N TRP A 57 -23.89 8.81 -30.14
CA TRP A 57 -22.86 9.06 -31.14
C TRP A 57 -21.48 9.33 -30.53
N SER A 58 -21.41 10.06 -29.42
CA SER A 58 -20.14 10.34 -28.73
C SER A 58 -19.51 9.05 -28.19
N ILE A 59 -20.34 8.19 -27.59
CA ILE A 59 -19.91 6.89 -27.06
C ILE A 59 -19.49 5.96 -28.21
N TYR A 60 -20.22 5.97 -29.33
CA TYR A 60 -19.85 5.18 -30.51
C TYR A 60 -18.46 5.56 -31.06
N ILE A 61 -18.17 6.86 -31.18
CA ILE A 61 -16.84 7.34 -31.60
C ILE A 61 -15.75 6.86 -30.62
N LEU A 62 -15.98 6.99 -29.31
CA LEU A 62 -15.03 6.51 -28.30
C LEU A 62 -14.78 5.00 -28.37
N LEU A 63 -15.82 4.21 -28.63
CA LEU A 63 -15.70 2.76 -28.81
C LEU A 63 -14.94 2.40 -30.09
N ARG A 64 -15.16 3.14 -31.17
CA ARG A 64 -14.40 2.98 -32.42
C ARG A 64 -12.91 3.28 -32.21
N ASP A 65 -12.60 4.35 -31.50
CA ASP A 65 -11.22 4.72 -31.19
C ASP A 65 -10.54 3.73 -30.25
N LEU A 66 -11.29 3.18 -29.29
CA LEU A 66 -10.80 2.13 -28.41
C LEU A 66 -10.57 0.81 -29.16
N LYS A 67 -11.40 0.49 -30.17
CA LYS A 67 -11.16 -0.62 -31.10
C LYS A 67 -9.89 -0.37 -31.93
N ALA A 68 -9.71 0.84 -32.47
CA ALA A 68 -8.51 1.21 -33.23
C ALA A 68 -7.23 1.14 -32.37
N LEU A 69 -7.29 1.63 -31.13
CA LEU A 69 -6.21 1.53 -30.15
C LEU A 69 -5.81 0.07 -29.91
N ASN A 70 -6.78 -0.82 -29.70
CA ASN A 70 -6.50 -2.25 -29.55
C ASN A 70 -5.87 -2.87 -30.81
N GLY A 71 -6.30 -2.43 -31.99
CA GLY A 71 -5.67 -2.81 -33.26
C GLY A 71 -4.19 -2.39 -33.33
N PHE A 72 -3.88 -1.15 -32.94
CA PHE A 72 -2.50 -0.66 -32.92
C PHE A 72 -1.64 -1.38 -31.89
N LEU A 73 -2.18 -1.68 -30.70
CA LEU A 73 -1.49 -2.43 -29.66
C LEU A 73 -1.19 -3.86 -30.10
N ARG A 74 -2.14 -4.55 -30.74
CA ARG A 74 -1.95 -5.92 -31.23
C ARG A 74 -0.92 -5.98 -32.37
N ASN A 75 -0.91 -4.99 -33.25
CA ASN A 75 0.02 -4.91 -34.38
C ASN A 75 1.36 -4.24 -34.03
N LYS A 76 1.64 -4.01 -32.73
CA LYS A 76 2.86 -3.35 -32.21
C LYS A 76 3.15 -1.97 -32.83
N LYS A 77 2.15 -1.27 -33.36
CA LYS A 77 2.28 0.08 -33.95
C LYS A 77 2.25 1.16 -32.84
N THR A 78 3.34 1.27 -32.09
CA THR A 78 3.46 2.14 -30.90
C THR A 78 3.24 3.62 -31.21
N ALA A 79 3.76 4.14 -32.33
CA ALA A 79 3.60 5.54 -32.72
C ALA A 79 2.14 5.92 -33.00
N ALA A 80 1.38 5.04 -33.66
CA ALA A 80 -0.04 5.27 -33.95
C ALA A 80 -0.89 5.25 -32.66
N ALA A 81 -0.60 4.32 -31.74
CA ALA A 81 -1.22 4.28 -30.42
C ALA A 81 -0.92 5.56 -29.62
N TRP A 82 0.31 6.08 -29.71
CA TRP A 82 0.71 7.35 -29.09
C TRP A 82 0.00 8.56 -29.65
N ARG A 83 -0.13 8.68 -30.97
CA ARG A 83 -0.89 9.78 -31.59
C ARG A 83 -2.34 9.77 -31.14
N LEU A 84 -3.00 8.60 -31.14
CA LEU A 84 -4.39 8.46 -30.70
C LEU A 84 -4.56 8.88 -29.23
N LEU A 85 -3.68 8.40 -28.33
CA LEU A 85 -3.74 8.77 -26.92
C LEU A 85 -3.44 10.26 -26.67
N THR A 86 -2.65 10.90 -27.52
CA THR A 86 -2.34 12.33 -27.40
C THR A 86 -3.57 13.19 -27.67
N LEU A 87 -4.48 12.77 -28.56
CA LEU A 87 -5.74 13.48 -28.80
C LEU A 87 -6.59 13.57 -27.52
N TYR A 88 -6.62 12.49 -26.74
CA TYR A 88 -7.41 12.39 -25.51
C TYR A 88 -6.71 12.95 -24.27
N SER A 89 -5.41 13.28 -24.34
CA SER A 89 -4.68 13.87 -23.20
C SER A 89 -4.63 15.40 -23.24
N LYS A 90 -5.11 16.05 -24.32
CA LYS A 90 -5.22 17.51 -24.35
C LYS A 90 -6.31 17.93 -23.37
N LYS A 91 -5.92 18.44 -22.20
CA LYS A 91 -6.79 19.27 -21.37
C LYS A 91 -7.38 20.36 -22.28
N PRO A 92 -8.68 20.68 -22.20
CA PRO A 92 -9.16 21.87 -22.90
C PRO A 92 -8.33 23.04 -22.36
N LEU A 93 -7.55 23.67 -23.23
CA LEU A 93 -7.06 25.01 -22.95
C LEU A 93 -8.33 25.82 -22.73
N ARG A 94 -8.54 26.29 -21.49
CA ARG A 94 -9.50 27.36 -21.24
C ARG A 94 -9.12 28.47 -22.22
N SER A 95 -9.96 28.70 -23.23
CA SER A 95 -9.92 29.93 -24.02
C SER A 95 -10.42 31.07 -23.12
N GLY A 96 -9.62 31.40 -22.12
CA GLY A 96 -9.64 32.71 -21.52
C GLY A 96 -8.54 33.47 -22.23
N ALA A 97 -8.91 34.55 -22.90
CA ALA A 97 -7.96 35.54 -23.38
C ALA A 97 -7.08 35.98 -22.19
N SER A 98 -5.85 35.50 -22.14
CA SER A 98 -4.78 36.08 -21.35
C SER A 98 -3.67 36.41 -22.32
N SER A 99 -3.34 37.70 -22.36
CA SER A 99 -2.20 38.32 -23.03
C SER A 99 -0.91 37.48 -23.00
N PRO A 100 -0.02 37.65 -23.99
CA PRO A 100 1.21 36.88 -24.07
C PRO A 100 2.14 37.31 -22.93
N SER A 101 2.12 36.57 -21.81
CA SER A 101 3.15 36.70 -20.79
C SER A 101 4.39 35.97 -21.28
N VAL A 102 5.42 36.77 -21.50
CA VAL A 102 6.83 36.39 -21.63
C VAL A 102 7.13 35.21 -20.71
N ALA A 103 7.75 34.18 -21.29
CA ALA A 103 8.35 33.07 -20.58
C ALA A 103 9.51 33.61 -19.72
N LEU A 104 9.19 34.08 -18.51
CA LEU A 104 10.16 34.19 -17.43
C LEU A 104 10.32 32.80 -16.83
N GLU A 105 11.43 32.16 -17.18
CA GLU A 105 12.05 31.12 -16.37
C GLU A 105 12.38 31.71 -14.99
N HIS A 106 11.39 31.72 -14.10
CA HIS A 106 11.63 31.85 -12.68
C HIS A 106 11.39 30.48 -12.07
N SER A 107 12.49 29.72 -11.98
CA SER A 107 12.60 28.75 -10.90
C SER A 107 12.22 29.48 -9.61
N PRO A 108 11.27 28.98 -8.81
CA PRO A 108 10.98 29.62 -7.53
C PRO A 108 12.32 29.69 -6.77
N PRO A 109 12.67 30.84 -6.17
CA PRO A 109 13.92 30.97 -5.45
C PRO A 109 14.00 29.80 -4.47
N LEU A 110 15.15 29.12 -4.41
CA LEU A 110 15.42 28.06 -3.45
C LEU A 110 15.12 28.61 -2.06
N GLN A 111 13.92 28.34 -1.54
CA GLN A 111 13.50 28.81 -0.23
C GLN A 111 14.27 28.02 0.80
N ASP A 112 15.01 28.73 1.66
CA ASP A 112 15.73 28.09 2.74
C ASP A 112 14.74 27.29 3.61
N PRO A 113 15.00 26.01 3.89
CA PRO A 113 14.06 25.13 4.59
C PRO A 113 13.71 25.66 5.99
N GLU A 114 14.62 26.42 6.62
CA GLU A 114 14.36 27.06 7.91
C GLU A 114 13.33 28.19 7.81
N THR A 115 13.36 28.99 6.74
CA THR A 115 12.38 30.07 6.52
C THR A 115 10.97 29.52 6.26
N VAL A 116 10.87 28.43 5.50
CA VAL A 116 9.61 27.72 5.26
C VAL A 116 9.06 27.14 6.56
N ARG A 117 9.93 26.53 7.37
CA ARG A 117 9.52 25.99 8.68
C ARG A 117 9.05 27.10 9.63
N ASN A 118 9.80 28.19 9.72
CA ASN A 118 9.49 29.31 10.61
C ASN A 118 8.18 30.00 10.21
N SER A 119 7.95 30.21 8.91
CA SER A 119 6.68 30.77 8.43
C SER A 119 5.49 29.88 8.79
N HIS A 120 5.63 28.56 8.70
CA HIS A 120 4.59 27.62 9.10
C HIS A 120 4.31 27.67 10.61
N ILE A 121 5.37 27.74 11.44
CA ILE A 121 5.25 27.84 12.90
C ILE A 121 4.55 29.15 13.29
N ILE A 122 4.99 30.29 12.75
CA ILE A 122 4.35 31.60 12.99
C ILE A 122 2.88 31.52 12.60
N HIS A 123 2.57 31.04 11.40
CA HIS A 123 1.21 30.99 10.91
C HIS A 123 0.31 30.16 11.83
N SER A 124 0.77 28.97 12.23
CA SER A 124 0.03 28.13 13.18
C SER A 124 -0.20 28.81 14.52
N TYR A 125 0.80 29.54 15.03
CA TYR A 125 0.71 30.29 16.28
C TYR A 125 -0.28 31.45 16.19
N ILE A 126 -0.22 32.24 15.11
CA ILE A 126 -1.15 33.34 14.86
C ILE A 126 -2.59 32.83 14.79
N VAL A 127 -2.83 31.77 14.02
CA VAL A 127 -4.17 31.18 13.89
C VAL A 127 -4.70 30.71 15.24
N GLU A 128 -3.89 30.01 16.03
CA GLU A 128 -4.30 29.53 17.37
C GLU A 128 -4.63 30.69 18.33
N ARG A 129 -3.83 31.77 18.30
CA ARG A 129 -4.03 32.93 19.16
C ARG A 129 -5.19 33.82 18.72
N GLN A 130 -5.41 33.98 17.41
CA GLN A 130 -6.56 34.67 16.85
C GLN A 130 -7.87 33.93 17.17
N GLN A 131 -7.88 32.60 17.11
CA GLN A 131 -9.04 31.80 17.53
C GLN A 131 -9.41 31.99 19.01
N LYS A 132 -8.41 32.28 19.86
CA LYS A 132 -8.58 32.58 21.29
C LYS A 132 -8.85 34.07 21.57
N ASN A 133 -9.03 34.90 20.53
CA ASN A 133 -9.18 36.36 20.61
C ASN A 133 -8.03 37.09 21.34
N LEU A 134 -6.81 36.52 21.29
CA LEU A 134 -5.62 37.09 21.94
C LEU A 134 -4.77 37.94 20.98
N LEU A 135 -5.04 37.89 19.68
CA LEU A 135 -4.35 38.68 18.66
C LEU A 135 -5.36 39.29 17.66
N PRO A 136 -5.07 40.49 17.12
CA PRO A 136 -5.88 41.10 16.07
C PRO A 136 -5.81 40.31 14.76
N LEU A 137 -6.85 40.46 13.92
CA LEU A 137 -6.97 39.75 12.64
C LEU A 137 -5.91 40.16 11.63
N GLU A 138 -5.60 41.46 11.58
CA GLU A 138 -4.56 42.02 10.73
C GLU A 138 -3.33 42.37 11.55
N ILE A 139 -2.19 41.78 11.18
CA ILE A 139 -0.91 42.00 11.84
C ILE A 139 0.11 42.38 10.75
N PRO A 140 0.75 43.57 10.84
CA PRO A 140 1.80 43.98 9.93
C PRO A 140 2.96 42.96 9.85
N ALA A 141 3.59 42.87 8.69
CA ALA A 141 4.64 41.87 8.42
C ALA A 141 5.86 42.02 9.37
N GLU A 142 6.20 43.25 9.73
CA GLU A 142 7.32 43.55 10.65
C GLU A 142 7.09 43.00 12.06
N TYR A 143 5.88 43.16 12.60
CA TYR A 143 5.53 42.59 13.92
C TYR A 143 5.49 41.07 13.90
N LYS A 144 5.14 40.46 12.76
CA LYS A 144 5.19 39.00 12.59
C LYS A 144 6.60 38.46 12.74
N THR A 145 7.60 39.14 12.17
CA THR A 145 8.98 38.67 12.19
C THR A 145 9.73 39.05 13.47
N LEU A 146 9.56 40.28 13.98
CA LEU A 146 10.30 40.76 15.14
C LEU A 146 9.71 40.32 16.48
N LEU A 147 8.39 40.35 16.62
CA LEU A 147 7.71 40.13 17.90
C LEU A 147 7.08 38.74 18.01
N LEU A 148 6.35 38.31 16.97
CA LEU A 148 5.59 37.06 17.03
C LEU A 148 6.43 35.82 16.73
N LEU A 149 7.42 35.90 15.84
CA LEU A 149 8.26 34.75 15.51
C LEU A 149 9.03 34.19 16.72
N PRO A 150 9.74 35.01 17.53
CA PRO A 150 10.44 34.49 18.70
C PRO A 150 9.48 33.82 19.70
N LEU A 151 8.30 34.41 19.92
CA LEU A 151 7.25 33.83 20.77
C LEU A 151 6.69 32.52 20.19
N ALA A 152 6.42 32.47 18.89
CA ALA A 152 5.91 31.29 18.21
C ALA A 152 6.91 30.12 18.27
N LEU A 153 8.20 30.42 18.09
CA LEU A 153 9.27 29.44 18.23
C LEU A 153 9.39 28.92 19.66
N HIS A 154 9.27 29.81 20.66
CA HIS A 154 9.28 29.45 22.06
C HIS A 154 8.09 28.56 22.43
N ASP A 155 6.86 28.92 22.05
CA ASP A 155 5.65 28.12 22.30
C ASP A 155 5.71 26.75 21.61
N HIS A 156 6.18 26.72 20.37
CA HIS A 156 6.41 25.46 19.67
C HIS A 156 7.46 24.58 20.37
N ALA A 157 8.54 25.18 20.88
CA ALA A 157 9.56 24.48 21.64
C ALA A 157 9.02 23.98 23.00
N LEU A 158 8.17 24.76 23.69
CA LEU A 158 7.49 24.34 24.92
C LEU A 158 6.58 23.13 24.69
N LYS A 159 5.74 23.17 23.64
CA LYS A 159 4.92 22.03 23.24
C LYS A 159 5.78 20.78 23.00
N ARG A 160 6.93 20.95 22.35
CA ARG A 160 7.88 19.84 22.12
C ARG A 160 8.53 19.36 23.43
N LEU A 161 8.81 20.26 24.37
CA LEU A 161 9.36 19.94 25.69
C LEU A 161 8.37 19.12 26.52
N HIS A 162 7.10 19.50 26.57
CA HIS A 162 6.05 18.70 27.21
C HIS A 162 5.87 17.32 26.58
N LEU A 163 6.03 17.20 25.25
CA LEU A 163 6.04 15.90 24.58
C LEU A 163 7.25 15.03 24.96
N ILE A 164 8.37 15.64 25.34
CA ILE A 164 9.55 14.92 25.84
C ILE A 164 9.33 14.50 27.28
N GLU A 165 8.86 15.41 28.12
CA GLU A 165 8.52 15.18 29.52
C GLU A 165 7.50 14.04 29.65
N SER A 166 6.36 14.12 28.96
CA SER A 166 5.34 13.06 28.96
C SER A 166 5.88 11.69 28.49
N LYS A 167 6.86 11.67 27.60
CA LYS A 167 7.55 10.42 27.20
C LYS A 167 8.49 9.91 28.29
N LEU A 168 9.15 10.80 29.03
CA LEU A 168 10.04 10.43 30.13
C LEU A 168 9.25 9.91 31.33
N VAL A 169 8.10 10.51 31.63
CA VAL A 169 7.18 10.08 32.71
C VAL A 169 6.63 8.66 32.44
N ARG A 170 6.35 8.31 31.18
CA ARG A 170 5.91 6.95 30.81
C ARG A 170 6.97 5.86 31.03
N GLY A 171 8.22 6.24 31.29
CA GLY A 171 9.33 5.30 31.53
C GLY A 171 10.02 4.81 30.25
N PRO A 172 10.90 3.79 30.37
CA PRO A 172 11.68 3.29 29.25
C PRO A 172 10.77 2.69 28.16
N PRO A 173 11.10 2.91 26.86
CA PRO A 173 10.28 2.43 25.78
C PRO A 173 10.28 0.89 25.72
N LYS A 174 9.09 0.29 25.81
CA LYS A 174 8.92 -1.16 25.79
C LYS A 174 9.44 -1.78 24.50
N VAL A 175 10.13 -2.91 24.64
CA VAL A 175 10.58 -3.74 23.51
C VAL A 175 9.44 -4.65 23.09
N SER A 176 8.86 -4.42 21.91
CA SER A 176 7.77 -5.23 21.39
C SER A 176 8.24 -6.19 20.30
N VAL A 177 7.68 -7.40 20.32
CA VAL A 177 7.85 -8.36 19.23
C VAL A 177 6.75 -8.11 18.20
N ASN A 178 7.15 -7.72 17.00
CA ASN A 178 6.25 -7.59 15.86
C ASN A 178 6.36 -8.82 14.96
N TYR A 179 5.42 -8.98 14.03
CA TYR A 179 5.49 -10.01 13.02
C TYR A 179 5.11 -9.50 11.63
N THR A 180 5.56 -10.24 10.62
CA THR A 180 5.06 -10.16 9.25
C THR A 180 4.53 -11.51 8.84
N SER A 181 3.34 -11.54 8.25
CA SER A 181 2.75 -12.76 7.70
C SER A 181 3.41 -13.16 6.38
N ALA A 182 3.67 -14.45 6.23
CA ALA A 182 4.10 -15.12 5.02
C ALA A 182 3.24 -16.40 4.86
N GLY A 183 1.98 -16.21 4.46
CA GLY A 183 0.99 -17.29 4.44
C GLY A 183 0.53 -17.67 5.83
N LYS A 184 0.55 -18.98 6.14
CA LYS A 184 0.27 -19.50 7.49
C LYS A 184 1.39 -19.16 8.48
N ALA A 185 2.62 -18.99 8.01
CA ALA A 185 3.76 -18.67 8.87
C ALA A 185 3.78 -17.19 9.27
N ARG A 186 4.09 -16.93 10.55
CA ARG A 186 4.34 -15.58 11.10
C ARG A 186 5.81 -15.43 11.40
N ILE A 187 6.50 -14.54 10.68
CA ILE A 187 7.91 -14.27 10.90
C ILE A 187 8.02 -13.16 11.94
N TRP A 188 8.49 -13.51 13.14
CA TRP A 188 8.61 -12.61 14.28
C TRP A 188 9.95 -11.86 14.26
N PHE A 189 9.93 -10.58 14.63
CA PHE A 189 11.11 -9.73 14.77
C PHE A 189 10.88 -8.63 15.80
N LEU A 190 11.96 -8.16 16.43
CA LEU A 190 11.89 -7.10 17.44
C LEU A 190 11.78 -5.72 16.80
N ARG A 191 10.86 -4.91 17.33
CA ARG A 191 10.79 -3.48 17.04
C ARG A 191 11.01 -2.71 18.32
N THR A 192 12.08 -1.94 18.35
CA THR A 192 12.48 -1.15 19.52
C THR A 192 12.65 0.31 19.14
N ALA A 193 12.66 1.20 20.14
CA ALA A 193 12.93 2.61 19.92
C ALA A 193 14.28 2.85 19.21
N VAL A 194 15.26 1.98 19.46
CA VAL A 194 16.59 2.02 18.84
C VAL A 194 16.53 1.69 17.34
N ASN A 195 15.65 0.76 16.94
CA ASN A 195 15.62 0.24 15.56
C ASN A 195 14.46 0.81 14.72
N LYS A 196 13.53 1.58 15.30
CA LYS A 196 12.26 1.98 14.64
C LYS A 196 12.47 2.70 13.30
N ASN A 197 13.53 3.50 13.18
CA ASN A 197 13.86 4.26 11.96
C ASN A 197 15.04 3.67 11.19
N GLN A 198 15.62 2.55 11.66
CA GLN A 198 16.69 1.88 10.94
C GLN A 198 16.12 0.94 9.88
N ARG A 199 16.85 0.79 8.78
CA ARG A 199 16.53 -0.24 7.80
C ARG A 199 16.55 -1.60 8.49
N GLN A 200 15.54 -2.42 8.21
CA GLN A 200 15.56 -3.84 8.62
C GLN A 200 16.87 -4.48 8.18
N SER A 201 17.42 -5.38 9.01
CA SER A 201 18.66 -6.06 8.68
C SER A 201 18.52 -6.77 7.33
N LYS A 202 19.59 -6.72 6.50
CA LYS A 202 19.57 -7.34 5.17
C LYS A 202 19.22 -8.84 5.26
N ALA A 203 19.73 -9.52 6.28
CA ALA A 203 19.45 -10.93 6.57
C ALA A 203 17.94 -11.18 6.85
N LEU A 204 17.32 -10.44 7.77
CA LEU A 204 15.89 -10.57 8.04
C LEU A 204 15.06 -10.25 6.79
N GLY A 205 15.43 -9.20 6.05
CA GLY A 205 14.77 -8.83 4.81
C GLY A 205 14.91 -9.89 3.70
N GLN A 206 16.00 -10.66 3.69
CA GLN A 206 16.17 -11.80 2.77
C GLN A 206 15.29 -12.98 3.19
N ILE A 207 15.24 -13.32 4.49
CA ILE A 207 14.38 -14.38 5.03
C ILE A 207 12.91 -14.09 4.70
N ILE A 208 12.42 -12.88 5.01
CA ILE A 208 11.03 -12.49 4.73
C ILE A 208 10.71 -12.59 3.22
N ARG A 209 11.63 -12.13 2.35
CA ARG A 209 11.41 -12.20 0.89
C ARG A 209 11.43 -13.64 0.38
N ARG A 210 12.35 -14.46 0.88
CA ARG A 210 12.43 -15.89 0.53
C ARG A 210 11.13 -16.60 0.88
N GLU A 211 10.61 -16.34 2.07
CA GLU A 211 9.43 -17.05 2.56
C GLU A 211 8.14 -16.54 1.96
N LYS A 212 8.02 -15.25 1.67
CA LYS A 212 6.92 -14.74 0.84
C LYS A 212 6.92 -15.36 -0.56
N ARG A 213 8.09 -15.53 -1.19
CA ARG A 213 8.19 -16.18 -2.51
C ARG A 213 7.83 -17.66 -2.43
N LYS A 214 8.32 -18.39 -1.42
CA LYS A 214 7.96 -19.80 -1.23
C LYS A 214 6.46 -19.95 -0.99
N ASN A 215 5.88 -19.12 -0.14
CA ASN A 215 4.45 -19.19 0.13
C ASN A 215 3.61 -18.81 -1.11
N GLN A 216 4.07 -17.85 -1.91
CA GLN A 216 3.41 -17.57 -3.19
C GLN A 216 3.44 -18.79 -4.11
N LYS A 217 4.60 -19.46 -4.23
CA LYS A 217 4.69 -20.72 -4.99
C LYS A 217 3.73 -21.78 -4.43
N ASN A 218 3.61 -21.89 -3.11
CA ASN A 218 2.67 -22.82 -2.47
C ASN A 218 1.22 -22.50 -2.88
N ILE A 219 0.81 -21.22 -2.83
CA ILE A 219 -0.52 -20.78 -3.31
C ILE A 219 -0.71 -21.11 -4.80
N ASP A 220 0.32 -20.87 -5.62
CA ASP A 220 0.26 -21.18 -7.04
C ASP A 220 0.13 -22.69 -7.30
N TYR A 221 0.77 -23.54 -6.47
CA TYR A 221 0.61 -24.99 -6.53
C TYR A 221 -0.79 -25.43 -6.06
N TRP A 222 -1.34 -24.81 -5.02
CA TRP A 222 -2.72 -25.05 -4.59
C TRP A 222 -3.72 -24.77 -5.72
N GLU A 223 -3.58 -23.64 -6.41
CA GLU A 223 -4.46 -23.31 -7.52
C GLU A 223 -4.27 -24.27 -8.71
N LYS A 224 -3.04 -24.70 -9.00
CA LYS A 224 -2.78 -25.73 -10.00
C LYS A 224 -3.43 -27.07 -9.64
N CYS A 225 -3.33 -27.49 -8.38
CA CYS A 225 -3.98 -28.72 -7.92
C CYS A 225 -5.50 -28.61 -8.03
N ARG A 226 -6.08 -27.45 -7.73
CA ARG A 226 -7.52 -27.20 -7.93
C ARG A 226 -7.94 -27.32 -9.39
N VAL A 227 -7.17 -26.72 -10.31
CA VAL A 227 -7.44 -26.81 -11.75
C VAL A 227 -7.27 -28.25 -12.26
N ASN A 228 -6.17 -28.91 -11.91
CA ASN A 228 -5.92 -30.30 -12.28
C ASN A 228 -6.97 -31.24 -11.69
N GLY A 229 -7.46 -30.94 -10.49
CA GLY A 229 -8.53 -31.68 -9.85
C GLY A 229 -9.87 -31.58 -10.58
N ILE A 230 -10.19 -30.41 -11.15
CA ILE A 230 -11.37 -30.26 -12.02
C ILE A 230 -11.21 -31.09 -13.30
N TRP A 231 -10.01 -31.10 -13.90
CA TRP A 231 -9.73 -31.93 -15.07
C TRP A 231 -9.81 -33.42 -14.74
N ALA A 232 -9.18 -33.87 -13.66
CA ALA A 232 -9.24 -35.26 -13.19
C ALA A 232 -10.68 -35.70 -12.94
N TRP A 233 -11.53 -34.81 -12.41
CA TRP A 233 -12.95 -35.10 -12.25
C TRP A 233 -13.67 -35.30 -13.60
N HIS A 234 -13.37 -34.47 -14.61
CA HIS A 234 -13.94 -34.62 -15.94
C HIS A 234 -13.48 -35.90 -16.63
N GLU A 235 -12.20 -36.26 -16.51
CA GLU A 235 -11.66 -37.53 -17.04
C GLU A 235 -12.31 -38.72 -16.35
N ALA A 236 -12.45 -38.69 -15.02
CA ALA A 236 -13.14 -39.74 -14.29
C ALA A 236 -14.62 -39.87 -14.69
N ALA A 237 -15.30 -38.75 -14.93
CA ALA A 237 -16.68 -38.77 -15.42
C ALA A 237 -16.78 -39.33 -16.85
N TRP A 238 -15.76 -39.09 -17.67
CA TRP A 238 -15.63 -39.67 -19.00
C TRP A 238 -15.41 -41.18 -18.94
N GLU A 239 -14.49 -41.65 -18.10
CA GLU A 239 -14.21 -43.08 -17.95
C GLU A 239 -15.42 -43.82 -17.38
N HIS A 240 -16.07 -43.28 -16.35
CA HIS A 240 -17.31 -43.83 -15.83
C HIS A 240 -18.40 -43.91 -16.91
N LEU A 241 -18.55 -42.87 -17.74
CA LEU A 241 -19.52 -42.90 -18.83
C LEU A 241 -19.20 -44.01 -19.84
N MET A 242 -17.93 -44.22 -20.15
CA MET A 242 -17.50 -45.29 -21.07
C MET A 242 -17.75 -46.69 -20.49
N GLU A 243 -17.57 -46.88 -19.19
CA GLU A 243 -17.74 -48.18 -18.55
C GLU A 243 -19.21 -48.55 -18.28
N THR A 244 -20.04 -47.58 -17.86
CA THR A 244 -21.42 -47.87 -17.42
C THR A 244 -22.50 -47.28 -18.32
N ASN A 245 -22.15 -46.49 -19.34
CA ASN A 245 -23.07 -45.71 -20.17
C ASN A 245 -23.98 -44.74 -19.39
N THR A 246 -23.59 -44.35 -18.17
CA THR A 246 -24.36 -43.41 -17.33
C THR A 246 -23.54 -42.16 -17.02
N MET A 247 -24.12 -40.98 -17.24
CA MET A 247 -23.51 -39.68 -16.87
C MET A 247 -23.52 -39.46 -15.35
N LEU A 248 -22.37 -39.07 -14.78
CA LEU A 248 -22.31 -38.52 -13.43
C LEU A 248 -23.00 -37.13 -13.38
N THR A 249 -23.96 -36.97 -12.47
CA THR A 249 -24.73 -35.73 -12.31
C THR A 249 -24.13 -34.73 -11.32
N GLU A 250 -23.04 -35.10 -10.64
CA GLU A 250 -22.43 -34.26 -9.63
C GLU A 250 -21.61 -33.10 -10.24
N SER A 251 -21.36 -32.05 -9.45
CA SER A 251 -20.54 -30.92 -9.87
C SER A 251 -19.14 -31.05 -9.26
N PRO A 252 -18.06 -30.76 -10.03
CA PRO A 252 -16.69 -30.86 -9.53
C PRO A 252 -16.44 -30.01 -8.29
N ALA A 253 -17.17 -28.90 -8.10
CA ALA A 253 -17.04 -28.04 -6.94
C ALA A 253 -17.34 -28.74 -5.59
N LYS A 254 -18.26 -29.73 -5.58
CA LYS A 254 -18.65 -30.44 -4.35
C LYS A 254 -17.53 -31.28 -3.73
N TYR A 255 -16.54 -31.68 -4.53
CA TYR A 255 -15.39 -32.48 -4.08
C TYR A 255 -14.25 -31.63 -3.52
N PHE A 256 -14.14 -30.36 -3.91
CA PHE A 256 -13.06 -29.46 -3.46
C PHE A 256 -13.43 -28.60 -2.26
N ASP A 257 -14.73 -28.30 -2.05
CA ASP A 257 -15.16 -27.36 -1.00
C ASP A 257 -15.27 -27.97 0.41
N ASN A 258 -15.20 -29.30 0.55
CA ASN A 258 -15.38 -29.96 1.85
C ASN A 258 -14.31 -31.00 2.13
N GLU A 259 -13.48 -30.80 3.16
CA GLU A 259 -12.60 -31.84 3.74
C GLU A 259 -13.39 -33.10 4.13
N ARG A 260 -14.70 -32.97 4.41
CA ARG A 260 -15.62 -34.07 4.69
C ARG A 260 -15.98 -34.91 3.46
N SER A 261 -15.91 -34.36 2.25
CA SER A 261 -16.22 -35.11 1.01
C SER A 261 -15.14 -36.15 0.68
N ARG A 262 -13.87 -35.90 1.05
CA ARG A 262 -12.76 -36.84 0.83
C ARG A 262 -12.96 -38.20 1.49
N LYS A 263 -13.57 -38.24 2.68
CA LYS A 263 -13.84 -39.51 3.39
C LYS A 263 -15.11 -40.22 2.93
N ARG A 264 -16.05 -39.52 2.27
CA ARG A 264 -17.28 -40.13 1.75
C ARG A 264 -17.10 -40.76 0.37
N ALA A 265 -16.21 -40.21 -0.46
CA ALA A 265 -15.94 -40.75 -1.80
C ALA A 265 -15.45 -42.21 -1.79
N ALA A 266 -14.78 -42.66 -0.72
CA ALA A 266 -14.32 -44.03 -0.57
C ALA A 266 -15.41 -45.03 -0.14
N SER A 267 -16.58 -44.57 0.31
CA SER A 267 -17.59 -45.41 0.97
C SER A 267 -18.82 -45.75 0.12
N ASP A 268 -19.16 -44.95 -0.89
CA ASP A 268 -20.43 -45.09 -1.61
C ASP A 268 -20.23 -45.57 -3.05
N GLY A 269 -20.47 -46.87 -3.30
CA GLY A 269 -20.72 -47.43 -4.63
C GLY A 269 -19.53 -47.49 -5.62
N THR A 270 -19.59 -48.43 -6.56
CA THR A 270 -18.58 -48.63 -7.63
C THR A 270 -18.37 -47.40 -8.51
N SER A 271 -19.38 -46.55 -8.68
CA SER A 271 -19.33 -45.31 -9.48
C SER A 271 -18.43 -44.21 -8.90
N VAL A 272 -18.26 -44.16 -7.57
CA VAL A 272 -17.47 -43.12 -6.91
C VAL A 272 -16.02 -43.55 -6.72
N LYS A 273 -15.74 -44.86 -6.76
CA LYS A 273 -14.37 -45.40 -6.66
C LYS A 273 -13.46 -44.94 -7.80
N ALA A 274 -13.92 -45.00 -9.06
CA ALA A 274 -13.15 -44.52 -10.21
C ALA A 274 -12.83 -43.01 -10.08
N VAL A 275 -13.80 -42.22 -9.62
CA VAL A 275 -13.60 -40.78 -9.36
C VAL A 275 -12.61 -40.54 -8.21
N ALA A 276 -12.64 -41.37 -7.17
CA ALA A 276 -11.68 -41.30 -6.07
C ALA A 276 -10.26 -41.62 -6.53
N GLU A 277 -10.06 -42.63 -7.39
CA GLU A 277 -8.74 -43.01 -7.92
C GLU A 277 -8.09 -41.86 -8.71
N TRP A 278 -8.87 -41.14 -9.52
CA TRP A 278 -8.39 -39.96 -10.24
C TRP A 278 -8.06 -38.77 -9.33
N LEU A 279 -8.80 -38.60 -8.23
CA LEU A 279 -8.65 -37.46 -7.33
C LEU A 279 -7.62 -37.68 -6.21
N ASP A 280 -7.31 -38.93 -5.85
CA ASP A 280 -6.37 -39.30 -4.79
C ASP A 280 -4.97 -38.68 -4.96
N PRO A 281 -4.35 -38.69 -6.15
CA PRO A 281 -3.06 -38.03 -6.37
C PRO A 281 -3.14 -36.52 -6.11
N VAL A 282 -4.27 -35.88 -6.47
CA VAL A 282 -4.49 -34.45 -6.24
C VAL A 282 -4.64 -34.19 -4.74
N PHE A 283 -5.41 -35.01 -4.03
CA PHE A 283 -5.56 -34.87 -2.58
C PHE A 283 -4.27 -35.11 -1.82
N SER A 284 -3.49 -36.13 -2.16
CA SER A 284 -2.16 -36.39 -1.60
C SER A 284 -1.22 -35.19 -1.81
N SER A 285 -1.24 -34.58 -3.00
CA SER A 285 -0.44 -33.38 -3.27
C SER A 285 -0.87 -32.18 -2.41
N LEU A 286 -2.19 -31.99 -2.21
CA LEU A 286 -2.72 -30.93 -1.36
C LEU A 286 -2.34 -31.15 0.12
N ASP A 287 -2.38 -32.39 0.60
CA ASP A 287 -2.01 -32.74 1.96
C ASP A 287 -0.52 -32.50 2.21
N MET A 288 0.34 -32.83 1.23
CA MET A 288 1.77 -32.47 1.30
C MET A 288 1.97 -30.94 1.38
N LEU A 289 1.26 -30.16 0.57
CA LEU A 289 1.37 -28.69 0.61
C LEU A 289 0.88 -28.11 1.95
N GLN A 290 -0.15 -28.73 2.54
CA GLN A 290 -0.67 -28.37 3.85
C GLN A 290 0.34 -28.71 4.95
N ALA A 291 0.91 -29.91 4.93
CA ALA A 291 1.95 -30.34 5.86
C ALA A 291 3.19 -29.42 5.81
N GLN A 292 3.69 -29.11 4.61
CA GLN A 292 4.81 -28.17 4.44
C GLN A 292 4.49 -26.77 5.00
N SER A 293 3.25 -26.29 4.83
CA SER A 293 2.83 -24.99 5.37
C SER A 293 2.78 -24.99 6.90
N ALA A 294 2.39 -26.11 7.51
CA ALA A 294 2.33 -26.28 8.96
C ALA A 294 3.72 -26.41 9.57
N GLU A 295 4.61 -27.19 8.93
CA GLU A 295 6.00 -27.33 9.35
C GLU A 295 6.75 -26.00 9.33
N GLN A 296 6.56 -25.19 8.27
CA GLN A 296 7.13 -23.84 8.23
C GLN A 296 6.57 -22.94 9.34
N ALA A 297 5.28 -23.03 9.63
CA ALA A 297 4.70 -22.27 10.73
C ALA A 297 5.30 -22.67 12.09
N ALA A 298 5.47 -23.98 12.33
CA ALA A 298 6.13 -24.51 13.53
C ALA A 298 7.60 -24.07 13.64
N TYR A 299 8.34 -24.06 12.54
CA TYR A 299 9.70 -23.55 12.50
C TYR A 299 9.79 -22.08 12.96
N PHE A 300 8.90 -21.21 12.48
CA PHE A 300 8.92 -19.80 12.88
C PHE A 300 8.39 -19.54 14.30
N GLU A 301 7.50 -20.39 14.80
CA GLU A 301 7.14 -20.44 16.22
C GLU A 301 8.36 -20.76 17.09
N GLN A 302 9.11 -21.83 16.75
CA GLN A 302 10.34 -22.17 17.46
C GLN A 302 11.41 -21.07 17.35
N TYR A 303 11.58 -20.49 16.17
CA TYR A 303 12.49 -19.36 15.95
C TYR A 303 12.17 -18.15 16.84
N LYS A 304 10.88 -17.87 17.08
CA LYS A 304 10.46 -16.81 18.00
C LYS A 304 10.95 -17.08 19.42
N HIS A 305 10.74 -18.30 19.92
CA HIS A 305 11.13 -18.67 21.29
C HIS A 305 12.65 -18.71 21.48
N ASN A 306 13.37 -19.37 20.57
CA ASN A 306 14.80 -19.62 20.72
C ASN A 306 15.65 -18.38 20.44
N THR A 307 15.32 -17.61 19.41
CA THR A 307 16.17 -16.49 18.96
C THR A 307 15.66 -15.13 19.44
N VAL A 308 14.35 -14.89 19.32
CA VAL A 308 13.79 -13.55 19.53
C VAL A 308 13.57 -13.27 21.01
N LEU A 309 12.95 -14.21 21.73
CA LEU A 309 12.58 -14.02 23.15
C LEU A 309 13.75 -14.25 24.11
N GLN A 310 14.53 -15.34 23.95
CA GLN A 310 15.58 -15.67 24.92
C GLN A 310 16.78 -14.71 24.91
N GLY A 311 17.25 -14.26 23.73
CA GLY A 311 18.47 -13.44 23.63
C GLY A 311 18.23 -11.99 23.23
N LEU A 312 17.62 -11.79 22.06
CA LEU A 312 17.56 -10.46 21.44
C LEU A 312 16.67 -9.48 22.22
N GLN A 313 15.57 -9.95 22.80
CA GLN A 313 14.67 -9.08 23.57
C GLN A 313 15.39 -8.44 24.77
N GLN A 314 16.12 -9.24 25.55
CA GLN A 314 16.86 -8.74 26.72
C GLN A 314 17.98 -7.78 26.30
N PHE A 315 18.71 -8.11 25.24
CA PHE A 315 19.76 -7.24 24.71
C PHE A 315 19.22 -5.88 24.28
N PHE A 316 18.11 -5.85 23.55
CA PHE A 316 17.50 -4.59 23.13
C PHE A 316 16.81 -3.87 24.28
N ALA A 317 16.29 -4.58 25.30
CA ALA A 317 15.74 -3.97 26.51
C ALA A 317 16.81 -3.18 27.27
N ARG A 318 17.98 -3.78 27.50
CA ARG A 318 19.13 -3.10 28.11
C ARG A 318 19.56 -1.87 27.30
N LYS A 319 19.56 -1.96 25.97
CA LYS A 319 19.85 -0.80 25.10
C LYS A 319 18.80 0.29 25.18
N SER A 320 17.51 -0.05 25.23
CA SER A 320 16.44 0.94 25.40
C SER A 320 16.50 1.60 26.77
N ASP A 321 16.86 0.86 27.82
CA ASP A 321 17.01 1.41 29.17
C ASP A 321 18.19 2.38 29.23
N LYS A 322 19.33 2.02 28.65
CA LYS A 322 20.49 2.93 28.54
C LYS A 322 20.16 4.20 27.74
N MET A 323 19.41 4.06 26.65
CA MET A 323 18.93 5.21 25.86
C MET A 323 18.00 6.10 26.70
N TYR A 324 17.09 5.51 27.45
CA TYR A 324 16.17 6.23 28.33
C TYR A 324 16.94 6.96 29.44
N GLN A 325 17.86 6.31 30.13
CA GLN A 325 18.69 6.91 31.18
C GLN A 325 19.51 8.08 30.63
N ASN A 326 20.15 7.93 29.48
CA ASN A 326 20.89 9.03 28.84
C ASN A 326 19.97 10.19 28.46
N ARG A 327 18.75 9.90 27.99
CA ARG A 327 17.76 10.93 27.66
C ARG A 327 17.26 11.65 28.91
N LYS A 328 17.04 10.92 30.00
CA LYS A 328 16.62 11.45 31.29
C LYS A 328 17.70 12.37 31.86
N LYS A 329 18.96 11.93 31.90
CA LYS A 329 20.11 12.76 32.32
C LYS A 329 20.22 14.07 31.55
N ARG A 330 20.06 14.03 30.22
CA ARG A 330 20.07 15.26 29.39
C ARG A 330 18.89 16.18 29.66
N PHE A 331 17.74 15.62 30.04
CA PHE A 331 16.56 16.40 30.38
C PHE A 331 16.71 17.05 31.76
N GLU A 332 17.23 16.31 32.74
CA GLU A 332 17.60 16.83 34.07
C GLU A 332 18.64 17.95 33.95
N SER A 333 19.70 17.77 33.15
CA SER A 333 20.71 18.82 32.95
C SER A 333 20.14 20.08 32.27
N LEU A 334 19.14 19.93 31.39
CA LEU A 334 18.46 21.06 30.75
C LEU A 334 17.57 21.79 31.75
N LEU A 335 16.88 21.06 32.63
CA LEU A 335 16.03 21.61 33.69
C LEU A 335 16.84 22.44 34.71
N GLU A 336 17.99 21.92 35.15
CA GLU A 336 18.80 22.56 36.18
C GLU A 336 19.59 23.76 35.66
N ASN A 337 20.25 23.61 34.50
CA ASN A 337 21.24 24.59 34.06
C ASN A 337 20.69 25.64 33.10
N ASP A 338 19.78 25.28 32.19
CA ASP A 338 19.44 26.16 31.05
C ASP A 338 18.02 26.71 31.12
N LEU A 339 17.03 25.90 31.51
CA LEU A 339 15.61 26.28 31.53
C LEU A 339 15.33 27.57 32.32
N PRO A 340 15.98 27.84 33.48
CA PRO A 340 15.79 29.08 34.23
C PRO A 340 16.19 30.35 33.48
N PHE A 341 17.13 30.25 32.53
CA PHE A 341 17.69 31.39 31.80
C PHE A 341 17.09 31.56 30.39
N VAL A 342 16.05 30.76 30.06
CA VAL A 342 15.45 30.81 28.74
C VAL A 342 14.66 32.09 28.54
N THR A 343 15.03 32.83 27.49
CA THR A 343 14.36 34.07 27.09
C THR A 343 14.00 34.01 25.59
N PRO A 344 12.73 34.23 25.19
CA PRO A 344 12.29 34.00 23.81
C PRO A 344 13.01 34.84 22.76
N TYR A 345 13.36 36.08 23.12
CA TYR A 345 13.87 37.09 22.19
C TYR A 345 15.38 37.01 21.94
N PHE A 346 16.14 36.35 22.81
CA PHE A 346 17.57 36.20 22.63
C PHE A 346 17.87 34.97 21.75
N SER A 347 18.64 35.18 20.68
CA SER A 347 18.93 34.15 19.69
C SER A 347 19.65 32.92 20.25
N GLN A 348 20.46 33.09 21.30
CA GLN A 348 21.23 32.00 21.92
C GLN A 348 20.52 31.33 23.11
N GLN A 349 19.71 32.10 23.86
CA GLN A 349 19.01 31.63 25.06
C GLN A 349 17.53 31.26 24.80
N ASN A 350 17.08 31.30 23.54
CA ASN A 350 15.73 30.82 23.24
C ASN A 350 15.63 29.30 23.46
N LEU A 351 14.41 28.85 23.78
CA LEU A 351 14.18 27.45 24.11
C LEU A 351 14.54 26.51 22.95
N ALA A 352 14.39 26.97 21.71
CA ALA A 352 14.69 26.15 20.54
C ALA A 352 16.20 25.88 20.40
N THR A 353 17.06 26.86 20.68
CA THR A 353 18.52 26.69 20.67
C THR A 353 19.01 25.88 21.85
N VAL A 354 18.47 26.12 23.05
CA VAL A 354 18.74 25.30 24.24
C VAL A 354 18.33 23.84 24.01
N MET A 355 17.17 23.58 23.41
CA MET A 355 16.80 22.21 23.06
C MET A 355 17.72 21.59 22.00
N LYS A 356 18.20 22.39 21.03
CA LYS A 356 19.16 21.93 20.02
C LYS A 356 20.52 21.57 20.66
N SER A 357 21.03 22.34 21.62
CA SER A 357 22.32 22.06 22.29
C SER A 357 22.29 20.71 23.03
N HIS A 358 21.17 20.37 23.68
CA HIS A 358 20.95 19.08 24.34
C HIS A 358 20.55 17.93 23.39
N LYS A 359 20.57 18.16 22.07
CA LYS A 359 20.25 17.18 21.01
C LYS A 359 18.81 16.65 21.07
N PHE A 360 17.83 17.53 21.33
CA PHE A 360 16.40 17.18 21.40
C PHE A 360 15.57 17.39 20.14
#